data_AF-A0AAV0WJR0-F1
#
_entry.id   AF-A0AAV0WJR0-F1
#
_cell.length_a   1.000
_cell.length_b   1.000
_cell.length_c   1.000
_cell.angle_alpha   90.00
_cell.angle_beta   90.00
_cell.angle_gamma   90.00
#
_symmetry.space_group_name_H-M   'P 1'
#
loop_
_entity.id
_entity.type
_entity.pdbx_description
1 polymer ?
#
loop_
_entity_poly.entity_id
_entity_poly.type
_entity_poly.pdbx_seq_one_letter_code
_entity_poly.pdbx_strand_id
1 'polypeptide(L)'
;MARKVKEVIINDFKSRKYYSIDVDSTPDITHSDQLAFILHYASDKGVPTERFLEFIPKVGHKSLEIAESVIMTIDNLKLNISDCREKSYDTAKNMSGC
;
A
#
# COMPACT_ATOMS: atom_id res chain seq x y z
N MET A 1 13.23 0.44 16.18
CA MET A 1 12.42 -0.80 16.23
C MET A 1 11.57 -0.97 14.96
N ALA A 2 10.86 0.07 14.50
CA ALA A 2 10.01 0.03 13.30
C ALA A 2 10.70 -0.44 12.00
N ARG A 3 11.94 0.01 11.71
CA ARG A 3 12.68 -0.40 10.50
C ARG A 3 12.88 -1.92 10.40
N LYS A 4 13.19 -2.58 11.52
CA LYS A 4 13.47 -4.02 11.55
C LYS A 4 12.19 -4.84 11.31
N VAL A 5 11.05 -4.36 11.80
CA VAL A 5 9.73 -4.97 11.54
C VAL A 5 9.36 -4.83 10.06
N LYS A 6 9.57 -3.63 9.49
CA LYS A 6 9.33 -3.36 8.06
C LYS A 6 10.19 -4.27 7.18
N GLU A 7 11.47 -4.42 7.49
CA GLU A 7 12.38 -5.32 6.76
C GLU A 7 11.95 -6.79 6.83
N VAL A 8 11.48 -7.25 8.00
CA VAL A 8 10.96 -8.63 8.15
C VAL A 8 9.71 -8.83 7.28
N ILE A 9 8.78 -7.88 7.28
CA ILE A 9 7.57 -7.93 6.44
C ILE A 9 7.96 -7.94 4.96
N ILE A 10 8.86 -7.05 4.52
CA ILE A 10 9.30 -6.99 3.11
C ILE A 10 10.02 -8.27 2.70
N ASN A 11 10.86 -8.84 3.56
CA ASN A 11 11.59 -10.07 3.23
C ASN A 11 10.67 -11.29 3.18
N ASP A 12 9.73 -11.42 4.11
CA ASP A 12 8.66 -12.43 4.05
C ASP A 12 7.85 -12.26 2.75
N PHE A 13 7.54 -11.02 2.40
CA PHE A 13 6.77 -10.68 1.21
C PHE A 13 7.51 -10.95 -0.11
N LYS A 14 8.81 -10.72 -0.20
CA LYS A 14 9.60 -10.98 -1.43
C LYS A 14 9.59 -12.44 -1.88
N SER A 15 9.26 -13.37 -0.98
CA SER A 15 9.08 -14.78 -1.30
C SER A 15 7.72 -15.09 -1.95
N ARG A 16 6.80 -14.12 -1.99
CA ARG A 16 5.42 -14.25 -2.48
C ARG A 16 5.32 -13.82 -3.94
N LYS A 17 4.58 -14.61 -4.73
CA LYS A 17 4.32 -14.33 -6.15
C LYS A 17 3.10 -13.43 -6.38
N TYR A 18 2.14 -13.41 -5.46
CA TYR A 18 0.91 -12.65 -5.63
C TYR A 18 0.55 -11.90 -4.36
N TYR A 19 0.08 -10.67 -4.55
CA TYR A 19 -0.37 -9.80 -3.48
C TYR A 19 -1.36 -8.77 -4.01
N SER A 20 -2.08 -8.13 -3.10
CA SER A 20 -2.88 -6.93 -3.33
C SER A 20 -2.41 -5.79 -2.42
N ILE A 21 -2.66 -4.57 -2.88
CA ILE A 21 -2.39 -3.35 -2.12
C ILE A 21 -3.71 -2.63 -1.92
N ASP A 22 -3.95 -2.26 -0.66
CA ASP A 22 -5.04 -1.41 -0.25
C ASP A 22 -4.47 -0.10 0.28
N VAL A 23 -5.10 1.00 -0.14
CA VAL A 23 -4.71 2.34 0.26
C VAL A 23 -5.95 3.04 0.79
N ASP A 24 -5.91 3.38 2.08
CA ASP A 24 -7.01 4.03 2.77
C ASP A 24 -6.64 5.45 3.22
N SER A 25 -7.58 6.38 3.09
CA SER A 25 -7.39 7.79 3.47
C SER A 25 -7.76 7.98 4.94
N THR A 26 -6.75 8.14 5.79
CA THR A 26 -6.94 8.39 7.22
C THR A 26 -6.66 9.86 7.55
N PRO A 27 -7.61 10.59 8.18
CA PRO A 27 -7.37 11.96 8.60
C PRO A 27 -6.37 12.00 9.76
N ASP A 28 -5.23 12.65 9.58
CA ASP A 28 -4.26 12.86 10.66
C ASP A 28 -4.72 13.96 11.63
N ILE A 29 -4.23 13.89 12.86
CA ILE A 29 -4.50 14.85 13.96
C ILE A 29 -4.17 16.30 13.52
N THR A 30 -3.30 16.48 12.52
CA THR A 30 -2.86 17.78 12.00
C THR A 30 -3.64 18.33 10.80
N HIS A 31 -4.86 17.83 10.52
CA HIS A 31 -5.72 18.27 9.38
C HIS A 31 -5.13 17.99 7.98
N SER A 32 -4.16 17.07 7.88
CA SER A 32 -3.62 16.62 6.59
C SER A 32 -3.96 15.15 6.36
N ASP A 33 -4.64 14.84 5.26
CA ASP A 33 -4.91 13.46 4.88
C ASP A 33 -3.59 12.71 4.65
N GLN A 34 -3.49 11.52 5.23
CA GLN A 34 -2.42 10.57 4.99
C GLN A 34 -3.01 9.28 4.44
N LEU A 35 -2.25 8.61 3.60
CA LEU A 35 -2.67 7.34 3.02
C LEU A 35 -2.02 6.19 3.78
N ALA A 36 -2.83 5.31 4.36
CA ALA A 36 -2.37 4.09 4.98
C ALA A 36 -2.04 3.06 3.88
N PHE A 37 -0.80 2.61 3.79
CA PHE A 37 -0.38 1.59 2.84
C PHE A 37 -0.47 0.20 3.47
N ILE A 38 -1.39 -0.61 2.95
CA ILE A 38 -1.72 -1.93 3.48
C ILE A 38 -1.41 -2.99 2.42
N LEU A 39 -0.73 -4.05 2.84
CA LEU A 39 -0.44 -5.22 2.01
C LEU A 39 -1.32 -6.39 2.41
N HIS A 40 -1.89 -7.03 1.41
CA HIS A 40 -2.65 -8.27 1.53
C HIS A 40 -1.93 -9.38 0.74
N TYR A 41 -1.61 -10.47 1.43
CA TYR A 41 -0.94 -11.62 0.83
C TYR A 41 -1.26 -12.91 1.58
N ALA A 42 -1.08 -14.06 0.92
CA ALA A 42 -1.16 -15.35 1.61
C ALA A 42 0.18 -15.67 2.29
N SER A 43 0.14 -16.00 3.58
CA SER A 43 1.31 -16.53 4.30
C SER A 43 1.72 -17.91 3.77
N ASP A 44 2.85 -18.45 4.24
CA ASP A 44 3.34 -19.79 3.83
C ASP A 44 2.33 -20.91 4.06
N LYS A 45 1.42 -20.70 5.02
CA LYS A 45 0.37 -21.64 5.36
C LYS A 45 -0.89 -21.48 4.50
N GLY A 46 -0.84 -20.63 3.47
CA GLY A 46 -1.98 -20.27 2.64
C GLY A 46 -3.02 -19.39 3.34
N VAL A 47 -2.68 -18.83 4.50
CA VAL A 47 -3.63 -18.00 5.29
C VAL A 47 -3.56 -16.55 4.80
N PRO A 48 -4.70 -15.95 4.39
CA PRO A 48 -4.76 -14.52 4.06
C PRO A 48 -4.26 -13.67 5.22
N THR A 49 -3.32 -12.77 4.91
CA THR A 49 -2.61 -11.97 5.90
C THR A 49 -2.60 -10.52 5.44
N GLU A 50 -3.05 -9.64 6.33
CA GLU A 50 -3.00 -8.19 6.18
C GLU A 50 -1.83 -7.61 7.00
N ARG A 51 -1.07 -6.70 6.40
CA ARG A 51 0.03 -5.98 7.06
C ARG A 51 0.04 -4.51 6.66
N PHE A 52 -0.09 -3.64 7.66
CA PHE A 52 0.24 -2.24 7.52
C PHE A 52 1.77 -2.06 7.37
N LEU A 53 2.19 -1.26 6.39
CA LEU A 53 3.61 -0.97 6.15
C LEU A 53 4.00 0.42 6.64
N GLU A 54 3.32 1.44 6.11
CA GLU A 54 3.62 2.84 6.41
C GLU A 54 2.50 3.78 6.01
N PHE A 55 2.57 5.00 6.54
CA PHE A 55 1.78 6.12 6.04
C PHE A 55 2.55 6.79 4.90
N ILE A 56 1.86 7.02 3.78
CA ILE A 56 2.34 7.85 2.69
C ILE A 56 1.87 9.28 2.97
N PRO A 57 2.80 10.23 3.18
CA PRO A 57 2.43 11.62 3.41
C PRO A 57 1.77 12.20 2.17
N LYS A 58 0.73 13.00 2.42
CA LYS A 58 -0.15 13.69 1.48
C LYS A 58 0.38 13.79 0.03
N VAL A 59 -0.14 12.91 -0.81
CA VAL A 59 -0.31 13.20 -2.24
C VAL A 59 -1.67 13.84 -2.41
N GLY A 60 -1.82 14.77 -3.35
CA GLY A 60 -3.07 15.54 -3.50
C GLY A 60 -4.32 14.66 -3.64
N HIS A 61 -5.50 15.29 -3.58
CA HIS A 61 -6.79 14.59 -3.70
C HIS A 61 -7.07 14.00 -5.09
N LYS A 62 -6.11 14.03 -6.02
CA LYS A 62 -6.25 13.43 -7.35
C LYS A 62 -5.82 11.98 -7.29
N SER A 63 -6.66 11.09 -7.80
CA SER A 63 -6.38 9.66 -7.96
C SER A 63 -5.05 9.36 -8.66
N LEU A 64 -4.62 10.22 -9.59
CA LEU A 64 -3.32 10.10 -10.26
C LEU A 64 -2.14 10.28 -9.30
N GLU A 65 -2.19 11.29 -8.43
CA GLU A 65 -1.12 11.59 -7.47
C GLU A 65 -1.00 10.43 -6.46
N ILE A 66 -2.15 9.91 -6.00
CA ILE A 66 -2.22 8.73 -5.14
C ILE A 66 -1.56 7.52 -5.82
N ALA A 67 -1.92 7.25 -7.08
CA ALA A 67 -1.35 6.13 -7.83
C ALA A 67 0.17 6.28 -8.03
N GLU A 68 0.66 7.48 -8.37
CA GLU A 68 2.09 7.75 -8.54
C GLU A 68 2.86 7.51 -7.24
N SER A 69 2.36 7.99 -6.10
CA SER A 69 3.06 7.76 -4.82
C SER A 69 3.05 6.31 -4.40
N VAL A 70 1.99 5.56 -4.70
CA VAL A 70 1.93 4.13 -4.45
C VAL A 70 2.96 3.42 -5.33
N ILE A 71 3.05 3.75 -6.62
CA ILE A 71 4.07 3.19 -7.52
C ILE A 71 5.48 3.52 -7.01
N MET A 72 5.75 4.76 -6.60
CA MET A 72 7.03 5.15 -6.01
C MET A 72 7.33 4.36 -4.73
N THR A 73 6.32 4.10 -3.91
CA THR A 73 6.46 3.33 -2.67
C THR A 73 6.81 1.88 -2.96
N ILE A 74 6.11 1.25 -3.93
CA ILE A 74 6.40 -0.10 -4.42
C ILE A 74 7.84 -0.20 -4.95
N ASP A 75 8.28 0.77 -5.76
CA ASP A 75 9.62 0.82 -6.34
C ASP A 75 10.70 0.99 -5.25
N ASN A 76 10.48 1.90 -4.30
CA ASN A 76 11.35 2.11 -3.14
C ASN A 76 11.51 0.84 -2.28
N LEU A 77 10.44 0.04 -2.17
CA LEU A 77 10.43 -1.23 -1.46
C LEU A 77 11.02 -2.38 -2.28
N LYS A 78 11.38 -2.12 -3.56
CA LYS A 78 11.84 -3.10 -4.55
C LYS A 78 10.85 -4.25 -4.73
N LEU A 79 9.57 -3.91 -4.73
CA LEU A 79 8.48 -4.85 -4.98
C LEU A 79 8.16 -4.85 -6.47
N ASN A 80 7.87 -6.03 -7.01
CA ASN A 80 7.52 -6.15 -8.41
C ASN A 80 6.04 -5.83 -8.60
N ILE A 81 5.73 -4.76 -9.33
CA ILE A 81 4.35 -4.35 -9.59
C ILE A 81 3.60 -5.35 -10.48
N SER A 82 4.30 -6.17 -11.26
CA SER A 82 3.68 -7.20 -12.11
C SER A 82 3.03 -8.34 -11.31
N ASP A 83 3.45 -8.51 -10.05
CA ASP A 83 2.93 -9.51 -9.13
C ASP A 83 1.72 -8.98 -8.32
N CYS A 84 1.45 -7.67 -8.43
CA CYS A 84 0.29 -7.01 -7.84
C CYS A 84 -0.98 -7.38 -8.64
N ARG A 85 -1.93 -8.04 -7.99
CA ARG A 85 -3.17 -8.52 -8.63
C ARG A 85 -4.35 -7.56 -8.48
N GLU A 86 -4.35 -6.76 -7.44
CA GLU A 86 -5.42 -5.82 -7.14
C GLU A 86 -4.84 -4.55 -6.53
N LYS A 87 -5.38 -3.42 -6.99
CA LYS A 87 -4.99 -2.07 -6.57
C LYS A 87 -6.28 -1.33 -6.22
N SER A 88 -6.64 -1.37 -4.94
CA SER A 88 -7.83 -0.70 -4.44
C SER A 88 -7.39 0.60 -3.78
N TYR A 89 -7.55 1.70 -4.52
CA TYR A 89 -7.31 3.05 -4.02
C TYR A 89 -8.64 3.63 -3.58
N ASP A 90 -8.90 3.70 -2.27
CA ASP A 90 -10.06 4.45 -1.80
C ASP A 90 -9.77 5.94 -1.99
N THR A 91 -10.34 6.50 -3.05
CA THR A 91 -10.48 7.95 -3.17
C THR A 91 -11.92 8.26 -2.83
N ALA A 92 -12.21 8.57 -1.56
CA ALA A 92 -13.56 8.91 -1.10
C ALA A 92 -14.20 10.12 -1.83
N LYS A 93 -13.50 10.75 -2.79
CA LYS A 93 -14.05 11.67 -3.79
C LYS A 93 -13.32 11.52 -5.13
N ASN A 94 -14.02 11.10 -6.18
CA ASN A 94 -13.62 11.12 -7.62
C ASN A 94 -13.06 9.84 -8.26
N MET A 95 -13.77 8.73 -8.12
CA MET A 95 -13.87 7.75 -9.21
C MET A 95 -15.32 7.75 -9.74
N SER A 96 -15.75 8.88 -10.30
CA SER A 96 -16.81 8.90 -11.31
C SER A 96 -16.12 8.89 -12.68
N GLY A 97 -15.96 7.72 -13.27
CA GLY A 97 -15.41 7.57 -14.61
C GLY A 97 -15.48 6.11 -15.02
N CYS A 98 -16.44 5.80 -15.88
CA CYS A 98 -16.58 4.52 -16.58
C CYS A 98 -15.29 4.07 -17.28
#